data_AF-A0A9P6MT65-F1
#
_entry.id   AF-A0A9P6MT65-F1
#
_cell.length_a   1.000
_cell.length_b   1.000
_cell.length_c   1.000
_cell.angle_alpha   90.00
_cell.angle_beta   90.00
_cell.angle_gamma   90.00
#
_symmetry.space_group_name_H-M   'P 1'
#
loop_
_entity.id
_entity.type
_entity.pdbx_description
1 polymer ?
#
loop_
_entity_poly.entity_id
_entity_poly.type
_entity_poly.pdbx_seq_one_letter_code
_entity_poly.pdbx_strand_id
1 'polypeptide(L)'
;MGSGPMPAGIPFPEYYDFFMDWKTPLAIGATYVVAVNLFNPKVGKVSRVVAKSTNAKSAEKTESGAAMTAFVFVHNLLLSIYSGVTFYHTFPALIESYRTHNLYDAFCDIDKSFWNNALGYWGYIFYLSKFYEVIDTIIIILKGRRSSLLQTYHHAGAMITMWSGIKYQASPIWIFVIFNSFIHTIMYCYY
;
A
#
# COMPACT_ATOMS: atom_id res chain seq x y z
N MET A 1 20.67 6.11 14.38
CA MET A 1 19.84 6.97 13.51
C MET A 1 18.45 6.99 14.12
N GLY A 2 17.89 8.16 14.48
CA GLY A 2 16.56 8.24 15.12
C GLY A 2 15.42 7.85 14.17
N SER A 3 14.16 7.87 14.61
CA SER A 3 12.93 7.50 13.86
C SER A 3 12.41 8.59 12.92
N GLY A 4 12.82 9.84 13.11
CA GLY A 4 12.41 10.99 12.27
C GLY A 4 11.30 11.78 12.94
N PRO A 5 10.85 12.89 12.34
CA PRO A 5 9.80 13.70 12.94
C PRO A 5 8.45 12.97 12.85
N MET A 6 7.87 12.70 14.01
CA MET A 6 6.54 12.10 14.14
C MET A 6 5.46 13.06 13.65
N PRO A 7 4.59 12.67 12.71
CA PRO A 7 3.45 13.50 12.32
C PRO A 7 2.48 13.69 13.49
N ALA A 8 1.87 14.87 13.59
CA ALA A 8 0.93 15.17 14.67
C ALA A 8 -0.36 14.34 14.53
N GLY A 9 -0.93 13.92 15.66
CA GLY A 9 -2.24 13.29 15.73
C GLY A 9 -2.30 11.83 15.26
N ILE A 10 -1.18 11.18 14.94
CA ILE A 10 -1.17 9.78 14.49
C ILE A 10 -1.76 8.83 15.54
N PRO A 11 -2.48 7.78 15.11
CA PRO A 11 -2.95 6.74 16.00
C PRO A 11 -1.76 5.90 16.49
N PHE A 12 -1.82 5.50 17.76
CA PHE A 12 -0.82 4.65 18.42
C PHE A 12 0.64 5.16 18.29
N PRO A 13 0.93 6.39 18.75
CA PRO A 13 2.26 6.99 18.66
C PRO A 13 3.36 6.15 19.34
N GLU A 14 3.01 5.32 20.31
CA GLU A 14 3.91 4.38 20.99
C GLU A 14 4.58 3.37 20.05
N TYR A 15 3.98 3.06 18.90
CA TYR A 15 4.57 2.16 17.90
C TYR A 15 5.31 2.87 16.78
N TYR A 16 5.32 4.21 16.75
CA TYR A 16 5.94 4.98 15.68
C TYR A 16 7.41 4.61 15.50
N ASP A 17 8.18 4.57 16.60
CA ASP A 17 9.60 4.24 16.54
C ASP A 17 9.86 2.84 16.02
N PHE A 18 8.98 1.87 16.35
CA PHE A 18 9.07 0.52 15.83
C PHE A 18 8.86 0.51 14.31
N PHE A 19 7.79 1.12 13.80
CA PHE A 19 7.51 1.13 12.36
C PHE A 19 8.49 2.01 11.57
N MET A 20 9.14 2.98 12.21
CA MET A 20 10.10 3.87 11.57
C MET A 20 11.56 3.43 11.71
N ASP A 21 11.87 2.37 12.46
CA ASP A 21 13.16 1.69 12.38
C ASP A 21 13.30 1.07 10.98
N TRP A 22 14.40 1.37 10.28
CA TRP A 22 14.71 0.84 8.94
C TRP A 22 14.72 -0.69 8.89
N LYS A 23 14.98 -1.35 10.02
CA LYS A 23 14.95 -2.82 10.13
C LYS A 23 13.55 -3.37 9.96
N THR A 24 12.51 -2.64 10.38
CA THR A 24 11.13 -3.12 10.37
C THR A 24 10.58 -3.37 8.96
N PRO A 25 10.57 -2.40 8.03
CA PRO A 25 10.09 -2.64 6.67
C PRO A 25 10.98 -3.64 5.92
N LEU A 26 12.29 -3.69 6.20
CA LEU A 26 13.18 -4.67 5.59
C LEU A 26 12.92 -6.09 6.09
N ALA A 27 12.80 -6.28 7.41
CA ALA A 27 12.57 -7.59 8.01
C ALA A 27 11.19 -8.13 7.61
N ILE A 28 10.16 -7.30 7.67
CA ILE A 28 8.80 -7.70 7.25
C ILE A 28 8.75 -7.95 5.75
N GLY A 29 9.36 -7.07 4.93
CA GLY A 29 9.45 -7.25 3.48
C GLY A 29 10.20 -8.52 3.08
N ALA A 30 11.34 -8.81 3.71
CA ALA A 30 12.10 -10.04 3.48
C ALA A 30 11.31 -11.28 3.90
N THR A 31 10.69 -11.24 5.08
CA THR A 31 9.82 -12.32 5.57
C THR A 31 8.66 -12.58 4.61
N TYR A 32 8.02 -11.52 4.12
CA TYR A 32 6.96 -11.59 3.12
C TYR A 32 7.46 -12.25 1.83
N VAL A 33 8.58 -11.80 1.27
CA VAL A 33 9.16 -12.38 0.04
C VAL A 33 9.51 -13.85 0.24
N VAL A 34 10.13 -14.21 1.37
CA VAL A 34 10.46 -15.61 1.69
C VAL A 34 9.18 -16.44 1.82
N ALA A 35 8.19 -15.97 2.57
CA ALA A 35 6.91 -16.66 2.73
C ALA A 35 6.22 -16.88 1.38
N VAL A 36 6.16 -15.86 0.52
CA VAL A 36 5.61 -16.03 -0.82
C VAL A 36 6.43 -17.06 -1.59
N ASN A 37 7.75 -16.99 -1.63
CA ASN A 37 8.55 -17.99 -2.36
C ASN A 37 8.36 -19.44 -1.85
N LEU A 38 8.11 -19.62 -0.55
CA LEU A 38 7.86 -20.93 0.05
C LEU A 38 6.45 -21.46 -0.24
N PHE A 39 5.42 -20.62 -0.10
CA PHE A 39 4.02 -21.04 -0.20
C PHE A 39 3.42 -20.89 -1.61
N ASN A 40 4.10 -20.18 -2.51
CA ASN A 40 3.61 -19.96 -3.87
C ASN A 40 3.74 -21.27 -4.68
N PRO A 41 2.63 -21.83 -5.21
CA PRO A 41 2.63 -23.14 -5.85
C PRO A 41 3.57 -23.19 -7.08
N LYS A 42 4.44 -24.22 -7.14
CA LYS A 42 5.50 -24.39 -8.16
C LYS A 42 4.96 -24.57 -9.58
N VAL A 43 3.85 -25.28 -9.74
CA VAL A 43 3.13 -25.47 -11.02
C VAL A 43 1.65 -25.42 -10.73
N GLY A 44 0.93 -24.48 -11.34
CA GLY A 44 -0.54 -24.52 -11.39
C GLY A 44 -1.23 -23.25 -10.94
N LYS A 45 -2.24 -22.89 -11.73
CA LYS A 45 -3.31 -21.96 -11.38
C LYS A 45 -2.87 -20.49 -11.30
N VAL A 46 -2.26 -19.99 -12.38
CA VAL A 46 -2.12 -18.55 -12.63
C VAL A 46 -3.48 -17.91 -12.93
N SER A 47 -3.61 -16.60 -12.73
CA SER A 47 -4.77 -15.82 -13.16
C SER A 47 -5.12 -16.14 -14.62
N ARG A 48 -6.42 -16.13 -14.97
CA ARG A 48 -6.89 -16.35 -16.35
C ARG A 48 -6.17 -15.47 -17.37
N VAL A 49 -5.84 -14.24 -17.01
CA VAL A 49 -5.10 -13.29 -17.87
C VAL A 49 -3.69 -13.80 -18.15
N VAL A 50 -2.98 -14.19 -17.09
CA VAL A 50 -1.60 -14.69 -17.19
C VAL A 50 -1.57 -16.03 -17.93
N ALA A 51 -2.52 -16.93 -17.65
CA ALA A 51 -2.69 -18.20 -18.35
C ALA A 51 -2.80 -18.01 -19.86
N LYS A 52 -3.64 -17.06 -20.29
CA LYS A 52 -3.84 -16.71 -21.71
C LYS A 52 -2.57 -16.16 -22.35
N SER A 53 -1.80 -15.35 -21.64
CA SER A 53 -0.54 -14.79 -22.15
C SER A 53 0.64 -15.77 -22.20
N THR A 54 0.63 -16.81 -21.37
CA THR A 54 1.76 -17.75 -21.20
C THR A 54 1.49 -19.16 -21.70
N ASN A 55 0.33 -19.41 -22.34
CA ASN A 55 -0.16 -20.75 -22.68
C ASN A 55 -0.15 -21.74 -21.49
N ALA A 56 -0.29 -21.22 -20.27
CA ALA A 56 -0.31 -22.01 -19.05
C ALA A 56 -1.75 -22.39 -18.66
N LYS A 57 -1.92 -23.45 -17.87
CA LYS A 57 -3.24 -23.84 -17.32
C LYS A 57 -3.73 -22.79 -16.30
N SER A 58 -4.90 -22.21 -16.54
CA SER A 58 -5.53 -21.24 -15.62
C SER A 58 -6.00 -21.89 -14.34
N ALA A 59 -6.10 -21.09 -13.28
CA ALA A 59 -6.78 -21.50 -12.05
C ALA A 59 -8.23 -21.91 -12.32
N GLU A 60 -8.60 -23.14 -11.96
CA GLU A 60 -10.02 -23.51 -11.85
C GLU A 60 -10.69 -22.61 -10.80
N LYS A 61 -11.99 -22.35 -11.01
CA LYS A 61 -12.81 -21.57 -10.09
C LYS A 61 -13.05 -22.42 -8.83
N THR A 62 -12.15 -22.35 -7.85
CA THR A 62 -12.40 -22.95 -6.54
C THR A 62 -13.56 -22.20 -5.87
N GLU A 63 -14.65 -22.92 -5.55
CA GLU A 63 -15.72 -22.35 -4.73
C GLU A 63 -15.16 -22.00 -3.35
N SER A 64 -15.19 -20.71 -3.02
CA SER A 64 -14.78 -20.23 -1.70
C SER A 64 -15.96 -20.39 -0.74
N GLY A 65 -15.73 -20.94 0.45
CA GLY A 65 -16.76 -21.02 1.48
C GLY A 65 -17.34 -19.65 1.82
N ALA A 66 -18.60 -19.62 2.29
CA ALA A 66 -19.31 -18.37 2.57
C ALA A 66 -18.53 -17.42 3.50
N ALA A 67 -17.85 -17.96 4.53
CA ALA A 67 -17.00 -17.20 5.43
C ALA A 67 -15.81 -16.53 4.73
N MET A 68 -15.13 -17.23 3.83
CA MET A 68 -14.00 -16.68 3.06
C MET A 68 -14.47 -15.59 2.10
N THR A 69 -15.64 -15.78 1.47
CA THR A 69 -16.23 -14.78 0.58
C THR A 69 -16.62 -13.52 1.36
N ALA A 70 -17.27 -13.67 2.52
CA ALA A 70 -17.60 -12.55 3.39
C ALA A 70 -16.36 -11.81 3.89
N PHE A 71 -15.31 -12.55 4.29
CA PHE A 71 -14.04 -11.98 4.70
C PHE A 71 -13.40 -11.14 3.59
N VAL A 72 -13.29 -11.68 2.37
CA VAL A 72 -12.72 -10.95 1.22
C VAL A 72 -13.54 -9.71 0.89
N PHE A 73 -14.86 -9.81 0.91
CA PHE A 73 -15.74 -8.66 0.68
C PHE A 73 -15.51 -7.54 1.71
N VAL A 74 -15.51 -7.88 3.01
CA VAL A 74 -15.27 -6.90 4.08
C VAL A 74 -13.86 -6.31 3.97
N HIS A 75 -12.86 -7.13 3.69
CA HIS A 75 -11.47 -6.70 3.50
C HIS A 75 -11.34 -5.67 2.36
N ASN A 76 -11.90 -5.97 1.18
CA ASN A 76 -11.87 -5.08 0.03
C ASN A 76 -12.69 -3.80 0.29
N LEU A 77 -13.86 -3.92 0.93
CA LEU A 77 -14.68 -2.76 1.28
C LEU A 77 -13.94 -1.80 2.23
N LEU A 78 -13.30 -2.34 3.27
CA LEU A 78 -12.52 -1.54 4.22
C LEU A 78 -11.35 -0.84 3.53
N LEU A 79 -10.61 -1.55 2.66
CA LEU A 79 -9.51 -0.97 1.90
C LEU A 79 -9.96 0.07 0.88
N SER A 80 -11.11 -0.11 0.25
CA SER A 80 -11.71 0.86 -0.65
C SER A 80 -12.09 2.15 0.09
N ILE A 81 -12.84 2.04 1.19
CA ILE A 81 -13.24 3.18 2.02
C ILE A 81 -12.00 3.92 2.53
N TYR A 82 -11.04 3.18 3.07
CA TYR A 82 -9.79 3.73 3.57
C TYR A 82 -9.01 4.51 2.49
N SER A 83 -8.89 3.93 1.30
CA SER A 83 -8.22 4.56 0.16
C SER A 83 -8.96 5.83 -0.28
N GLY A 84 -10.30 5.78 -0.33
CA GLY A 84 -11.13 6.94 -0.67
C GLY A 84 -11.01 8.08 0.34
N VAL A 85 -10.98 7.76 1.63
CA VAL A 85 -10.77 8.75 2.70
C VAL A 85 -9.38 9.38 2.60
N THR A 86 -8.34 8.58 2.40
CA THR A 86 -6.96 9.07 2.22
C THR A 86 -6.89 10.05 1.04
N PHE A 87 -7.48 9.68 -0.10
CA PHE A 87 -7.55 10.55 -1.28
C PHE A 87 -8.34 11.84 -1.00
N TYR A 88 -9.50 11.72 -0.36
CA TYR A 88 -10.38 12.85 -0.05
C TYR A 88 -9.70 13.92 0.81
N HIS A 89 -8.83 13.53 1.74
CA HIS A 89 -8.11 14.50 2.58
C HIS A 89 -6.83 15.03 1.94
N THR A 90 -6.11 14.21 1.18
CA THR A 90 -4.81 14.60 0.60
C THR A 90 -4.94 15.39 -0.70
N PHE A 91 -5.95 15.08 -1.53
CA PHE A 91 -6.11 15.72 -2.83
C PHE A 91 -6.51 17.20 -2.76
N PRO A 92 -7.48 17.64 -1.93
CA PRO A 92 -7.77 19.07 -1.78
C PRO A 92 -6.60 19.85 -1.19
N ALA A 93 -5.86 19.25 -0.24
CA ALA A 93 -4.67 19.87 0.34
C ALA A 93 -3.55 20.04 -0.69
N LEU A 94 -3.40 19.09 -1.63
CA LEU A 94 -2.51 19.26 -2.79
C LEU A 94 -2.97 20.44 -3.65
N ILE A 95 -4.25 20.49 -4.02
CA ILE A 95 -4.80 21.60 -4.84
C ILE A 95 -4.53 22.94 -4.17
N GLU A 96 -4.73 23.03 -2.86
CA GLU A 96 -4.50 24.27 -2.11
C GLU A 96 -3.02 24.68 -2.13
N SER A 97 -2.09 23.73 -1.99
CA SER A 97 -0.65 23.98 -2.13
C SER A 97 -0.32 24.58 -3.51
N TYR A 98 -0.85 24.00 -4.59
CA TYR A 98 -0.65 24.49 -5.96
C TYR A 98 -1.36 25.81 -6.29
N ARG A 99 -2.38 26.21 -5.51
CA ARG A 99 -3.06 27.51 -5.66
C ARG A 99 -2.34 28.63 -4.93
N THR A 100 -1.71 28.31 -3.81
CA THR A 100 -1.06 29.29 -2.92
C THR A 100 0.41 29.51 -3.24
N HIS A 101 1.05 28.54 -3.91
CA HIS A 101 2.47 28.57 -4.27
C HIS A 101 2.68 28.50 -5.79
N ASN A 102 3.87 28.91 -6.25
CA ASN A 102 4.29 28.63 -7.63
C ASN A 102 4.57 27.14 -7.83
N LEU A 103 4.70 26.69 -9.09
CA LEU A 103 4.83 25.27 -9.41
C LEU A 103 6.02 24.58 -8.75
N TYR A 104 7.16 25.26 -8.64
CA TYR A 104 8.38 24.70 -8.04
C TYR A 104 8.20 24.55 -6.53
N ASP A 105 7.73 25.60 -5.88
CA ASP A 105 7.53 25.62 -4.43
C ASP A 105 6.44 24.63 -3.99
N ALA A 106 5.34 24.54 -4.75
CA ALA A 106 4.25 23.58 -4.50
C ALA A 106 4.72 22.13 -4.71
N PHE A 107 5.52 21.87 -5.76
CA PHE A 107 6.04 20.52 -6.03
C PHE A 107 7.10 20.09 -5.01
N CYS A 108 7.96 21.02 -4.59
CA CYS A 108 9.00 20.75 -3.60
C CYS A 108 8.54 20.84 -2.14
N ASP A 109 7.34 21.40 -1.89
CA ASP A 109 6.78 21.66 -0.55
C ASP A 109 7.81 22.35 0.36
N ILE A 110 8.41 23.45 -0.12
CA ILE A 110 9.57 24.10 0.52
C ILE A 110 9.26 24.58 1.94
N ASP A 111 8.05 25.11 2.14
CA ASP A 111 7.55 25.59 3.43
C ASP A 111 6.97 24.47 4.31
N LYS A 112 6.93 23.23 3.79
CA LYS A 112 6.31 22.05 4.40
C LYS A 112 4.83 22.25 4.74
N SER A 113 4.14 23.19 4.10
CA SER A 113 2.72 23.45 4.32
C SER A 113 1.91 22.19 4.04
N PHE A 114 2.15 21.55 2.90
CA PHE A 114 1.38 20.38 2.51
C PHE A 114 1.70 19.17 3.39
N TRP A 115 2.97 18.98 3.75
CA TRP A 115 3.41 17.99 4.73
C TRP A 115 2.67 18.11 6.06
N ASN A 116 2.69 19.31 6.65
CA ASN A 116 2.19 19.52 8.00
C ASN A 116 0.66 19.49 8.05
N ASN A 117 -0.02 19.90 6.97
CA ASN A 117 -1.48 19.98 6.92
C ASN A 117 -2.15 18.63 6.63
N ALA A 118 -1.58 17.82 5.73
CA ALA A 118 -2.24 16.57 5.31
C ALA A 118 -1.26 15.43 5.04
N LEU A 119 -0.22 15.67 4.26
CA LEU A 119 0.60 14.60 3.69
C LEU A 119 1.39 13.81 4.75
N GLY A 120 1.84 14.44 5.83
CA GLY A 120 2.57 13.75 6.89
C GLY A 120 1.70 12.75 7.65
N TYR A 121 0.50 13.17 8.07
CA TYR A 121 -0.45 12.31 8.78
C TYR A 121 -0.94 11.18 7.85
N TRP A 122 -1.56 11.54 6.72
CA TRP A 122 -2.14 10.56 5.80
C TRP A 122 -1.08 9.68 5.13
N GLY A 123 0.10 10.24 4.86
CA GLY A 123 1.24 9.48 4.36
C GLY A 123 1.72 8.42 5.35
N TYR A 124 1.73 8.71 6.66
CA TYR A 124 2.08 7.70 7.67
C TYR A 124 1.03 6.60 7.77
N ILE A 125 -0.27 6.94 7.76
CA ILE A 125 -1.33 5.91 7.72
C ILE A 125 -1.22 5.06 6.44
N PHE A 126 -0.93 5.71 5.31
CA PHE A 126 -0.69 5.06 4.02
C PHE A 126 0.56 4.18 4.00
N TYR A 127 1.60 4.54 4.75
CA TYR A 127 2.73 3.66 4.99
C TYR A 127 2.29 2.41 5.78
N LEU A 128 1.54 2.58 6.87
CA LEU A 128 1.05 1.45 7.67
C LEU A 128 0.15 0.50 6.86
N SER A 129 -0.66 1.03 5.93
CA SER A 129 -1.52 0.20 5.10
C SER A 129 -0.73 -0.78 4.21
N LYS A 130 0.53 -0.48 3.86
CA LYS A 130 1.35 -1.38 3.03
C LYS A 130 1.69 -2.70 3.73
N PHE A 131 1.77 -2.70 5.06
CA PHE A 131 1.89 -3.93 5.82
C PHE A 131 0.59 -4.73 5.84
N TYR A 132 -0.56 -4.05 5.90
CA TYR A 132 -1.87 -4.68 5.88
C TYR A 132 -2.21 -5.27 4.50
N GLU A 133 -1.83 -4.60 3.41
CA GLU A 133 -2.03 -5.05 2.02
C GLU A 133 -1.32 -6.38 1.70
N VAL A 134 -0.41 -6.87 2.57
CA VAL A 134 0.14 -8.24 2.46
C VAL A 134 -0.96 -9.31 2.54
N ILE A 135 -2.09 -9.00 3.20
CA ILE A 135 -3.26 -9.88 3.27
C ILE A 135 -3.82 -10.20 1.88
N ASP A 136 -3.72 -9.30 0.90
CA ASP A 136 -4.12 -9.58 -0.49
C ASP A 136 -3.38 -10.80 -1.04
N THR A 137 -2.07 -10.86 -0.77
CA THR A 137 -1.24 -11.99 -1.20
C THR A 137 -1.57 -13.26 -0.44
N ILE A 138 -1.88 -13.16 0.86
CA ILE A 138 -2.33 -14.29 1.67
C ILE A 138 -3.64 -14.85 1.11
N ILE A 139 -4.61 -14.00 0.80
CA ILE A 139 -5.89 -14.38 0.17
C ILE A 139 -5.65 -15.12 -1.15
N ILE A 140 -4.74 -14.64 -2.00
CA ILE A 140 -4.38 -15.28 -3.27
C ILE A 140 -3.83 -16.69 -3.05
N ILE A 141 -2.87 -16.83 -2.13
CA ILE A 141 -2.24 -18.13 -1.82
C ILE A 141 -3.25 -19.09 -1.19
N LEU A 142 -4.09 -18.64 -0.25
CA LEU A 142 -5.15 -19.44 0.37
C LEU A 142 -6.20 -19.92 -0.63
N LYS A 143 -6.50 -19.12 -1.66
CA LYS A 143 -7.35 -19.52 -2.80
C LYS A 143 -6.64 -20.51 -3.75
N GLY A 144 -5.43 -20.96 -3.43
CA GLY A 144 -4.64 -21.88 -4.23
C GLY A 144 -4.16 -21.26 -5.55
N ARG A 145 -4.08 -19.92 -5.61
CA ARG A 145 -3.63 -19.20 -6.81
C ARG A 145 -2.19 -18.74 -6.62
N ARG A 146 -1.47 -18.66 -7.74
CA ARG A 146 -0.08 -18.18 -7.74
C ARG A 146 -0.05 -16.65 -7.61
N SER A 147 0.66 -16.13 -6.60
CA SER A 147 0.98 -14.70 -6.54
C SER A 147 2.00 -14.36 -7.62
N SER A 148 1.80 -13.23 -8.32
CA SER A 148 2.71 -12.80 -9.39
C SER A 148 3.98 -12.19 -8.82
N LEU A 149 5.06 -12.20 -9.61
CA LEU A 149 6.29 -11.48 -9.25
C LEU A 149 6.03 -9.99 -9.09
N LEU A 150 5.14 -9.42 -9.92
CA LEU A 150 4.76 -8.02 -9.84
C LEU A 150 4.09 -7.70 -8.50
N GLN A 151 3.12 -8.49 -8.06
CA GLN A 151 2.46 -8.33 -6.76
C GLN A 151 3.50 -8.36 -5.63
N THR A 152 4.35 -9.39 -5.62
CA THR A 152 5.34 -9.62 -4.55
C THR A 152 6.38 -8.50 -4.50
N TYR A 153 6.93 -8.12 -5.65
CA TYR A 153 7.90 -7.03 -5.73
C TYR A 153 7.28 -5.67 -5.39
N HIS A 154 6.03 -5.45 -5.82
CA HIS A 154 5.32 -4.19 -5.57
C HIS A 154 5.06 -3.97 -4.08
N HIS A 155 4.46 -4.94 -3.35
CA HIS A 155 4.20 -4.74 -1.92
C HIS A 155 5.50 -4.65 -1.09
N ALA A 156 6.51 -5.47 -1.41
CA ALA A 156 7.81 -5.39 -0.74
C ALA A 156 8.50 -4.04 -0.96
N GLY A 157 8.56 -3.59 -2.22
CA GLY A 157 9.12 -2.29 -2.57
C GLY A 157 8.33 -1.13 -1.98
N ALA A 158 7.00 -1.22 -1.95
CA ALA A 158 6.14 -0.19 -1.38
C ALA A 158 6.43 0.03 0.11
N MET A 159 6.60 -1.03 0.91
CA MET A 159 6.96 -0.89 2.34
C MET A 159 8.27 -0.11 2.53
N ILE A 160 9.31 -0.45 1.78
CA ILE A 160 10.64 0.19 1.91
C ILE A 160 10.61 1.63 1.39
N THR A 161 9.94 1.86 0.25
CA THR A 161 9.88 3.17 -0.40
C THR A 161 9.07 4.13 0.47
N MET A 162 7.91 3.70 0.97
CA MET A 162 7.07 4.50 1.86
C MET A 162 7.78 4.82 3.16
N TRP A 163 8.48 3.86 3.77
CA TRP A 163 9.31 4.12 4.95
C TRP A 163 10.31 5.24 4.67
N SER A 164 11.07 5.16 3.57
CA SER A 164 12.07 6.19 3.23
C SER A 164 11.44 7.56 3.00
N GLY A 165 10.28 7.61 2.33
CA GLY A 165 9.59 8.86 2.06
C GLY A 165 9.06 9.52 3.34
N ILE A 166 8.48 8.75 4.26
CA ILE A 166 8.01 9.27 5.55
C ILE A 166 9.18 9.67 6.44
N LYS A 167 10.24 8.85 6.48
CA LYS A 167 11.43 9.05 7.29
C LYS A 167 12.16 10.36 6.99
N TYR A 168 12.29 10.69 5.71
CA TYR A 168 13.02 11.86 5.24
C TYR A 168 12.11 13.03 4.87
N GLN A 169 10.81 12.92 5.10
CA GLN A 169 9.81 13.91 4.68
C GLN A 169 9.95 14.29 3.20
N ALA A 170 10.15 13.29 2.34
CA ALA A 170 10.43 13.52 0.94
C ALA A 170 9.16 14.01 0.22
N SER A 171 9.16 15.24 -0.29
CA SER A 171 8.00 15.82 -0.99
C SER A 171 7.40 14.89 -2.07
N PRO A 172 8.19 14.23 -2.95
CA PRO A 172 7.63 13.39 -4.02
C PRO A 172 6.74 12.22 -3.58
N ILE A 173 6.72 11.89 -2.28
CA ILE A 173 5.87 10.83 -1.74
C ILE A 173 4.37 11.09 -1.96
N TRP A 174 3.95 12.34 -2.13
CA TRP A 174 2.54 12.65 -2.40
C TRP A 174 2.01 12.00 -3.67
N ILE A 175 2.87 11.82 -4.68
CA ILE A 175 2.49 11.14 -5.93
C ILE A 175 2.08 9.71 -5.60
N PHE A 176 2.87 9.02 -4.76
CA PHE A 176 2.53 7.67 -4.32
C PHE A 176 1.24 7.66 -3.51
N VAL A 177 1.08 8.55 -2.51
CA VAL A 177 -0.10 8.55 -1.64
C VAL A 177 -1.38 8.85 -2.42
N ILE A 178 -1.40 9.91 -3.22
CA ILE A 178 -2.63 10.39 -3.89
C ILE A 178 -3.02 9.47 -5.06
N PHE A 179 -2.09 9.18 -5.98
CA PHE A 179 -2.45 8.37 -7.14
C PHE A 179 -2.74 6.92 -6.76
N ASN A 180 -1.99 6.35 -5.82
CA ASN A 180 -2.26 4.98 -5.36
C ASN A 180 -3.59 4.90 -4.61
N SER A 181 -3.89 5.83 -3.70
CA SER A 181 -5.19 5.83 -3.00
C SER A 181 -6.38 6.01 -3.95
N PHE A 182 -6.25 6.84 -4.98
CA PHE A 182 -7.28 6.95 -6.02
C PHE A 182 -7.49 5.62 -6.76
N ILE A 183 -6.42 5.01 -7.27
CA ILE A 183 -6.50 3.75 -8.01
C ILE A 183 -6.96 2.60 -7.11
N HIS A 184 -6.50 2.54 -5.86
CA HIS A 184 -6.91 1.52 -4.89
C HIS A 184 -8.40 1.64 -4.55
N THR A 185 -8.95 2.85 -4.46
CA THR A 185 -10.40 3.06 -4.28
C THR A 185 -11.20 2.37 -5.39
N ILE A 186 -10.77 2.54 -6.65
CA ILE A 186 -11.44 1.93 -7.81
C ILE A 186 -11.18 0.42 -7.86
N MET A 187 -9.94 -0.01 -7.62
CA MET A 187 -9.52 -1.40 -7.69
C MET A 187 -10.25 -2.27 -6.67
N TYR A 188 -10.34 -1.83 -5.41
CA TYR A 188 -11.02 -2.59 -4.37
C TYR A 188 -12.55 -2.53 -4.49
N CYS A 189 -13.13 -1.51 -5.14
CA CYS A 189 -14.53 -1.54 -5.55
C CYS A 189 -14.81 -2.61 -6.63
N TYR A 190 -13.81 -2.93 -7.45
CA TYR A 190 -13.93 -3.95 -8.50
C TYR A 190 -13.72 -5.38 -7.98
N TYR A 191 -12.87 -5.57 -6.97
CA TYR A 191 -12.52 -6.89 -6.41
C TYR A 191 -13.55 -7.44 -5.42
#